data_AF-A0A172Z491-F1
#
_entry.id   AF-A0A172Z491-F1
#
_cell.length_a   1.000
_cell.length_b   1.000
_cell.length_c   1.000
_cell.angle_alpha   90.00
_cell.angle_beta   90.00
_cell.angle_gamma   90.00
#
_symmetry.space_group_name_H-M   'P 1'
#
loop_
_entity.id
_entity.type
_entity.pdbx_description
1 polymer ?
#
loop_
_entity_poly.entity_id
_entity_poly.type
_entity_poly.pdbx_seq_one_letter_code
_entity_poly.pdbx_strand_id
1 'polypeptide(L)'
;MTDKHFKAARVALKIRARRQYNCRHTYATMCLMAGMNPGFIANQLGHSVQMLLTTYARWINSSEDWSEVGKLEQSLNGTKLVQTETVPL
;
A
#
# COMPACT_ATOMS: atom_id res chain seq x y z
N MET A 1 -3.49 25.72 9.20
CA MET A 1 -4.70 25.00 9.65
C MET A 1 -4.64 24.81 11.15
N THR A 2 -5.66 25.26 11.88
CA THR A 2 -5.71 25.21 13.35
C THR A 2 -6.23 23.84 13.80
N ASP A 3 -5.47 23.12 14.63
CA ASP A 3 -5.79 21.77 15.16
C ASP A 3 -6.94 21.76 16.20
N LYS A 4 -7.76 22.82 16.24
CA LYS A 4 -8.77 23.06 17.27
C LYS A 4 -9.85 21.98 17.27
N HIS A 5 -10.41 21.69 16.09
CA HIS A 5 -11.52 20.74 15.95
C HIS A 5 -11.08 19.31 16.24
N PHE A 6 -9.89 18.91 15.77
CA PHE A 6 -9.36 17.59 16.01
C PHE A 6 -9.01 17.38 17.50
N LYS A 7 -8.46 18.39 18.17
CA LYS A 7 -8.27 18.37 19.63
C LYS A 7 -9.59 18.20 20.38
N ALA A 8 -10.61 18.99 20.04
CA ALA A 8 -11.93 18.89 20.66
C ALA A 8 -12.55 17.49 20.49
N ALA A 9 -12.55 16.95 19.28
CA ALA A 9 -13.07 15.60 19.00
C ALA A 9 -12.32 14.52 19.79
N ARG A 10 -10.99 14.62 19.87
CA ARG A 10 -10.16 13.66 20.61
C ARG A 10 -10.40 13.68 22.12
N VAL A 11 -10.66 14.85 22.70
CA VAL A 11 -11.00 14.98 24.13
C VAL A 11 -12.36 14.37 24.40
N ALA A 12 -13.37 14.67 23.56
CA ALA A 12 -14.71 14.11 23.69
C ALA A 12 -14.70 12.57 23.63
N LEU A 13 -13.88 11.99 22.74
CA LEU A 13 -13.73 10.54 22.57
C LEU A 13 -12.70 9.90 23.53
N LYS A 14 -12.11 10.66 24.45
CA LYS A 14 -11.08 10.20 25.41
C LYS A 14 -9.89 9.47 24.74
N ILE A 15 -9.53 9.86 23.53
CA ILE A 15 -8.40 9.27 22.80
C ILE A 15 -7.09 9.92 23.32
N ARG A 16 -5.99 9.16 23.40
CA ARG A 16 -4.64 9.65 23.77
C ARG A 16 -4.06 10.63 22.77
N ALA A 17 -3.66 11.84 23.20
CA ALA A 17 -3.24 12.98 22.37
C ALA A 17 -2.24 12.61 21.25
N ARG A 18 -2.54 12.99 20.00
CA ARG A 18 -1.67 12.80 18.82
C ARG A 18 -1.80 13.99 17.89
N ARG A 19 -0.77 14.24 17.07
CA ARG A 19 -0.80 15.26 16.02
C ARG A 19 -1.74 14.81 14.91
N GLN A 20 -2.56 15.73 14.40
CA GLN A 20 -3.46 15.46 13.27
C GLN A 20 -2.72 14.94 12.04
N TYR A 21 -1.49 15.43 11.81
CA TYR A 21 -0.66 15.00 10.67
C TYR A 21 -0.38 13.49 10.66
N ASN A 22 -0.42 12.80 11.82
CA ASN A 22 -0.26 11.36 11.87
C ASN A 22 -1.38 10.61 11.13
N CYS A 23 -2.59 11.17 11.06
CA CYS A 23 -3.68 10.58 10.30
C CYS A 23 -3.34 10.46 8.80
N ARG A 24 -2.56 11.41 8.26
CA ARG A 24 -2.07 11.36 6.88
C ARG A 24 -1.15 10.16 6.66
N HIS A 25 -0.25 9.90 7.60
CA HIS A 25 0.63 8.73 7.56
C HIS A 25 -0.15 7.43 7.67
N THR A 26 -1.10 7.34 8.60
CA THR A 26 -1.97 6.16 8.74
C THR A 26 -2.76 5.88 7.47
N TYR A 27 -3.33 6.91 6.85
CA TYR A 27 -4.04 6.78 5.58
C TYR A 27 -3.15 6.20 4.47
N ALA A 28 -1.93 6.72 4.31
CA ALA A 28 -0.99 6.22 3.31
C ALA A 28 -0.68 4.71 3.49
N THR A 29 -0.38 4.30 4.72
CA THR A 29 -0.09 2.90 5.05
C THR A 29 -1.30 2.00 4.81
N MET A 30 -2.50 2.40 5.23
CA MET A 30 -3.72 1.61 5.00
C MET A 30 -4.02 1.41 3.52
N CYS A 31 -3.87 2.45 2.69
CA CYS A 31 -4.10 2.32 1.24
C CYS A 31 -3.09 1.36 0.58
N LEU A 32 -1.82 1.42 1.01
CA LEU A 32 -0.79 0.52 0.50
C LEU A 32 -1.02 -0.93 0.92
N MET A 33 -1.37 -1.18 2.18
CA MET A 33 -1.73 -2.51 2.69
C MET A 33 -3.00 -3.07 2.00
N ALA A 34 -3.93 -2.20 1.61
CA ALA A 34 -5.09 -2.60 0.83
C ALA A 34 -4.78 -2.88 -0.66
N GLY A 35 -3.52 -2.78 -1.09
CA GLY A 35 -3.10 -3.00 -2.48
C GLY A 35 -3.57 -1.92 -3.46
N MET A 36 -3.93 -0.73 -2.98
CA MET A 36 -4.38 0.36 -3.84
C MET A 36 -3.25 0.92 -4.72
N ASN A 37 -3.62 1.45 -5.89
CA ASN A 37 -2.67 2.02 -6.85
C ASN A 37 -1.80 3.15 -6.23
N PRO A 38 -0.47 3.00 -6.16
CA PRO A 38 0.44 4.00 -5.58
C PRO A 38 0.37 5.39 -6.22
N GLY A 39 0.10 5.47 -7.53
CA GLY A 39 -0.07 6.73 -8.25
C GLY A 39 -1.29 7.52 -7.76
N PHE A 40 -2.40 6.82 -7.52
CA PHE A 40 -3.61 7.43 -6.95
C PHE A 40 -3.38 7.95 -5.53
N ILE A 41 -2.73 7.14 -4.69
CA ILE A 41 -2.41 7.51 -3.30
C ILE A 41 -1.49 8.73 -3.27
N ALA A 42 -0.44 8.73 -4.07
CA ALA A 42 0.53 9.83 -4.15
C ALA A 42 -0.13 11.14 -4.59
N ASN A 43 -1.05 11.08 -5.56
CA ASN A 43 -1.83 12.23 -6.00
C ASN A 43 -2.71 12.79 -4.88
N GLN A 44 -3.43 11.94 -4.13
CA GLN A 44 -4.24 12.39 -3.00
C GLN A 44 -3.44 12.99 -1.86
N LEU A 45 -2.21 12.52 -1.66
CA LEU A 45 -1.31 13.08 -0.66
C LEU A 45 -0.58 14.33 -1.19
N GLY A 46 -0.55 14.58 -2.49
CA GLY A 46 0.15 15.72 -3.08
C GLY A 46 1.67 15.58 -3.02
N HIS A 47 2.20 14.39 -3.24
CA HIS A 47 3.65 14.15 -3.39
C HIS A 47 3.92 13.11 -4.49
N SER A 48 5.18 12.90 -4.85
CA SER A 48 5.56 11.90 -5.84
C SER A 48 5.33 10.47 -5.34
N VAL A 49 5.17 9.52 -6.27
CA VAL A 49 5.12 8.08 -5.96
C VAL A 49 6.44 7.62 -5.34
N GLN A 50 7.57 8.16 -5.81
CA GLN A 50 8.87 7.89 -5.21
C GLN A 50 8.89 8.25 -3.72
N MET A 51 8.37 9.42 -3.34
CA MET A 51 8.31 9.84 -1.93
C MET A 51 7.38 8.95 -1.11
N LEU A 52 6.25 8.51 -1.69
CA LEU A 52 5.35 7.55 -1.06
C LEU A 52 6.10 6.25 -0.73
N LEU A 53 6.71 5.62 -1.73
CA LEU A 53 7.36 4.33 -1.56
C LEU A 53 8.57 4.42 -0.63
N THR A 54 9.41 5.45 -0.76
CA THR A 54 10.55 5.67 0.17
C THR A 54 10.09 5.77 1.62
N THR A 55 8.92 6.37 1.88
CA THR A 55 8.42 6.60 3.24
C THR A 55 7.68 5.39 3.81
N TYR A 56 6.90 4.69 2.98
CA TYR A 56 5.92 3.71 3.48
C TYR A 56 6.17 2.27 3.03
N ALA A 57 6.96 2.02 1.98
CA ALA A 57 7.14 0.66 1.43
C ALA A 57 7.76 -0.32 2.45
N ARG A 58 8.57 0.18 3.40
CA ARG A 58 9.13 -0.62 4.51
C ARG A 58 8.07 -1.43 5.27
N TRP A 59 6.86 -0.89 5.40
CA TRP A 59 5.80 -1.47 6.22
C TRP A 59 4.86 -2.41 5.45
N ILE A 60 5.17 -2.70 4.18
CA ILE A 60 4.41 -3.62 3.33
C ILE A 60 4.97 -5.06 3.44
N ASN A 61 6.23 -5.24 3.81
CA ASN A 61 6.95 -6.53 3.78
C ASN A 61 6.71 -7.47 4.99
N SER A 62 5.53 -7.48 5.62
CA SER A 62 5.33 -8.38 6.76
C SER A 62 4.12 -9.29 6.54
N SER A 63 4.42 -10.57 6.27
CA SER A 63 3.52 -11.72 6.10
C SER A 63 2.84 -11.92 4.73
N GLU A 64 2.80 -10.92 3.87
CA GLU A 64 2.09 -10.98 2.57
C GLU A 64 3.01 -11.33 1.38
N ASP A 65 4.33 -11.30 1.54
CA ASP A 65 5.27 -11.56 0.43
C ASP A 65 5.01 -12.91 -0.27
N TRP A 66 4.65 -13.94 0.50
CA TRP A 66 4.30 -15.26 -0.06
C TRP A 66 2.93 -15.28 -0.75
N SER A 67 1.97 -14.47 -0.30
CA SER A 67 0.66 -14.36 -0.95
C SER A 67 0.76 -13.57 -2.26
N GLU A 68 1.66 -12.58 -2.34
CA GLU A 68 2.00 -11.86 -3.58
C GLU A 68 2.60 -12.79 -4.63
N VAL A 69 3.51 -13.69 -4.24
CA VAL A 69 4.02 -14.74 -5.15
C VAL A 69 2.89 -15.67 -5.60
N GLY A 70 1.96 -16.02 -4.70
CA GLY A 70 0.78 -16.82 -5.03
C GLY A 70 -0.14 -16.19 -6.09
N LYS A 71 -0.13 -14.85 -6.26
CA LYS A 71 -0.87 -14.18 -7.34
C LYS A 71 -0.31 -14.48 -8.73
N LEU A 72 0.99 -14.78 -8.85
CA LEU A 72 1.59 -15.23 -10.11
C LEU A 72 1.05 -16.62 -10.49
N GLU A 73 0.95 -17.53 -9.54
CA GLU A 73 0.44 -18.89 -9.73
C GLU A 73 -1.05 -18.91 -10.09
N GLN A 74 -1.85 -18.01 -9.50
CA GLN A 74 -3.27 -17.86 -9.87
C GLN A 74 -3.48 -17.23 -11.25
N SER A 75 -2.48 -16.50 -11.75
CA SER A 75 -2.52 -15.82 -13.04
C SER A 75 -1.79 -16.64 -14.12
N LEU A 76 -2.09 -17.94 -14.21
CA LEU A 76 -1.78 -18.83 -15.34
C LEU A 76 -2.52 -18.40 -16.64
N ASN A 77 -2.48 -17.12 -16.92
CA ASN A 77 -3.04 -16.44 -18.09
C ASN A 77 -1.88 -15.86 -18.95
N GLY A 78 -0.67 -16.41 -18.85
CA GLY A 78 0.52 -15.95 -19.55
C GLY A 78 1.11 -17.00 -20.49
N THR A 79 0.71 -16.94 -21.77
CA THR A 79 1.22 -17.67 -22.95
C THR A 79 1.25 -19.20 -22.88
N LYS A 80 0.49 -19.87 -23.77
CA LYS A 80 0.70 -21.29 -24.12
C LYS A 80 2.20 -21.53 -24.32
N LEU A 81 2.78 -22.52 -23.65
CA LEU A 81 4.11 -23.03 -24.00
C LEU A 81 4.08 -23.44 -25.49
N VAL A 82 4.86 -22.75 -26.33
CA VAL A 82 4.86 -22.96 -27.79
C VAL A 82 5.71 -24.18 -28.21
N GLN A 83 6.39 -24.87 -27.29
CA GLN A 83 7.14 -26.07 -27.64
C GLN A 83 7.00 -27.18 -26.60
N THR A 84 6.21 -28.18 -26.96
CA THR A 84 6.27 -29.54 -26.42
C THR A 84 6.43 -30.49 -27.58
N GLU A 85 7.56 -30.49 -28.26
CA GLU A 85 7.91 -31.62 -29.10
C GLU A 85 9.43 -31.78 -29.12
N THR A 86 9.84 -32.95 -28.64
CA THR A 86 11.20 -33.44 -28.53
C THR A 86 11.93 -33.32 -29.86
N VAL A 87 13.03 -32.57 -29.89
CA VAL A 87 14.00 -32.64 -30.99
C VAL A 87 14.65 -34.03 -30.94
N PRO A 88 14.44 -34.91 -31.94
CA PRO A 88 15.14 -36.18 -32.00
C PRO A 88 16.62 -35.90 -32.32
N LEU A 89 17.51 -36.65 -31.68
CA LEU A 89 18.96 -36.64 -31.92
C LEU A 89 19.30 -36.99 -33.38
#